data_AF-A0A1Q6V853-F1
#
_entry.id   AF-A0A1Q6V853-F1
#
_cell.length_a   1.000
_cell.length_b   1.000
_cell.length_c   1.000
_cell.angle_alpha   90.00
_cell.angle_beta   90.00
_cell.angle_gamma   90.00
#
_symmetry.space_group_name_H-M   'P 1'
#
loop_
_entity.id
_entity.type
_entity.pdbx_description
1 polymer ?
#
loop_
_entity_poly.entity_id
_entity_poly.type
_entity_poly.pdbx_seq_one_letter_code
_entity_poly.pdbx_strand_id
1 'polypeptide(L)'
;MAMEITLTDGGIETRIIYEFRRSIGDFEAYKLLRDEPGREILRRIYQSYAEVAVRYRLPIQLGTPTWRGSRKWTSNVEGVNAAAVELLGNIARQIVNTRIILAGGYRAGFGWLRS
;
A
#
# COMPACT_ATOMS: atom_id res chain seq x y z
N MET A 1 -2.08 27.94 -12.19
CA MET A 1 -1.53 26.69 -11.60
C MET A 1 -1.69 25.60 -12.65
N ALA A 2 -0.61 24.90 -13.00
CA ALA A 2 -0.71 23.71 -13.85
C ALA A 2 -1.25 22.54 -13.01
N MET A 3 -2.10 21.71 -13.60
CA MET A 3 -2.56 20.47 -12.96
C MET A 3 -1.46 19.42 -13.05
N GLU A 4 -1.09 18.84 -11.91
CA GLU A 4 -0.10 17.77 -11.82
C GLU A 4 -0.78 16.41 -11.99
N ILE A 5 -0.38 15.64 -13.01
CA ILE A 5 -0.90 14.29 -13.24
C ILE A 5 -0.22 13.33 -12.25
N THR A 6 -1.04 12.56 -11.51
CA THR A 6 -0.57 11.56 -10.54
C THR A 6 -1.00 10.17 -10.96
N LEU A 7 -0.07 9.22 -10.99
CA LEU A 7 -0.39 7.81 -11.19
C LEU A 7 -1.04 7.25 -9.92
N THR A 8 -1.87 6.22 -10.08
CA THR A 8 -2.36 5.41 -8.96
C THR A 8 -1.84 3.99 -9.14
N ASP A 9 -1.74 3.26 -8.04
CA ASP A 9 -1.56 1.81 -8.12
C ASP A 9 -2.76 1.11 -8.78
N GLY A 10 -2.61 -0.18 -9.03
CA GLY A 10 -3.66 -1.03 -9.57
C GLY A 10 -4.27 -1.97 -8.52
N GLY A 11 -5.20 -2.83 -8.95
CA GLY A 11 -5.82 -3.84 -8.09
C GLY A 11 -4.83 -4.88 -7.58
N ILE A 12 -4.31 -4.68 -6.37
CA ILE A 12 -3.30 -5.55 -5.76
C ILE A 12 -3.84 -6.96 -5.51
N GLU A 13 -5.13 -7.09 -5.18
CA GLU A 13 -5.76 -8.36 -4.86
C GLU A 13 -5.74 -9.34 -6.04
N THR A 14 -6.03 -8.83 -7.24
CA THR A 14 -5.95 -9.60 -8.48
C THR A 14 -4.54 -10.13 -8.71
N ARG A 15 -3.52 -9.30 -8.50
CA ARG A 15 -2.12 -9.72 -8.63
C ARG A 15 -1.76 -10.77 -7.58
N ILE A 16 -2.14 -10.56 -6.32
CA ILE A 16 -1.91 -11.53 -5.24
C ILE A 16 -2.48 -12.91 -5.61
N ILE A 17 -3.72 -12.96 -6.11
CA ILE A 17 -4.41 -14.20 -6.45
C ILE A 17 -3.80 -14.87 -7.69
N TYR A 18 -3.59 -14.13 -8.78
CA TYR A 18 -3.28 -14.73 -10.07
C TYR A 18 -1.78 -14.78 -10.39
N GLU A 19 -1.01 -13.77 -9.99
CA GLU A 19 0.44 -13.71 -10.23
C GLU A 19 1.21 -14.44 -9.14
N PHE A 20 0.85 -14.22 -7.88
CA PHE A 20 1.54 -14.81 -6.72
C PHE A 20 0.88 -16.09 -6.20
N ARG A 21 -0.25 -16.50 -6.80
CA ARG A 21 -0.99 -17.73 -6.44
C ARG A 21 -1.30 -17.84 -4.95
N ARG A 22 -1.50 -16.71 -4.27
CA ARG A 22 -1.78 -16.63 -2.84
C ARG A 22 -3.27 -16.41 -2.63
N SER A 23 -3.94 -17.38 -2.00
CA SER A 23 -5.34 -17.21 -1.60
C SER A 23 -5.46 -16.14 -0.52
N ILE A 24 -6.45 -15.26 -0.69
CA ILE A 24 -6.77 -14.17 0.24
C ILE A 24 -8.23 -14.17 0.68
N GLY A 25 -8.90 -15.33 0.62
CA GLY A 25 -10.28 -15.49 1.09
C GLY A 25 -11.22 -14.45 0.48
N ASP A 26 -11.91 -13.69 1.33
CA ASP A 26 -12.77 -12.58 0.94
C ASP A 26 -11.98 -11.34 0.48
N PHE A 27 -10.93 -11.52 -0.32
CA PHE A 27 -10.03 -10.44 -0.78
C PHE A 27 -9.47 -9.61 0.40
N GLU A 28 -9.08 -10.28 1.47
CA GLU A 28 -8.56 -9.67 2.70
C GLU A 28 -7.03 -9.51 2.61
N ALA A 29 -6.55 -8.67 1.68
CA ALA A 29 -5.12 -8.46 1.44
C ALA A 29 -4.34 -8.06 2.70
N TYR A 30 -4.97 -7.36 3.65
CA TYR A 30 -4.33 -7.01 4.93
C TYR A 30 -3.84 -8.21 5.74
N LYS A 31 -4.38 -9.42 5.52
CA LYS A 31 -3.90 -10.63 6.21
C LYS A 31 -2.45 -10.98 5.85
N LEU A 32 -1.98 -10.55 4.67
CA LEU A 32 -0.58 -10.74 4.26
C LEU A 32 0.41 -9.93 5.13
N LEU A 33 -0.06 -8.94 5.90
CA LEU A 33 0.80 -8.18 6.82
C LEU A 33 1.26 -9.00 8.04
N ARG A 34 0.65 -10.16 8.29
CA ARG A 34 0.90 -11.00 9.48
C ARG A 34 2.18 -11.82 9.39
N ASP A 35 2.67 -12.08 8.18
CA ASP A 35 3.82 -12.93 7.94
C ASP A 35 4.75 -12.33 6.87
N GLU A 36 6.01 -12.73 6.92
CA GLU A 36 7.05 -12.20 6.04
C GLU A 36 6.85 -12.56 4.55
N PRO A 37 6.46 -13.80 4.19
CA PRO A 37 6.14 -14.13 2.80
C PRO A 37 5.02 -13.26 2.21
N GLY A 38 3.97 -12.97 2.98
CA GLY A 38 2.90 -12.07 2.57
C GLY A 38 3.39 -10.63 2.36
N ARG A 39 4.21 -10.12 3.28
CA ARG A 39 4.82 -8.79 3.13
C ARG A 39 5.73 -8.70 1.91
N GLU A 40 6.45 -9.77 1.58
CA GLU A 40 7.29 -9.82 0.38
C GLU A 40 6.45 -9.76 -0.91
N ILE A 41 5.31 -10.45 -0.96
CA ILE A 41 4.37 -10.32 -2.10
C ILE A 41 3.91 -8.86 -2.24
N LEU A 42 3.50 -8.24 -1.14
CA LEU A 42 3.08 -6.83 -1.15
C LEU A 42 4.21 -5.91 -1.62
N ARG A 43 5.44 -6.08 -1.11
CA ARG A 43 6.61 -5.32 -1.55
C ARG A 43 6.80 -5.39 -3.06
N ARG A 44 6.84 -6.60 -3.63
CA ARG A 44 7.02 -6.79 -5.08
C ARG A 44 5.95 -6.07 -5.89
N ILE A 45 4.69 -6.17 -5.48
CA ILE A 45 3.58 -5.50 -6.17
C ILE A 45 3.76 -3.98 -6.11
N TYR A 46 3.93 -3.40 -4.92
CA TYR A 46 4.02 -1.94 -4.77
C TYR A 46 5.29 -1.36 -5.40
N GLN A 47 6.44 -2.03 -5.27
CA GLN A 47 7.69 -1.62 -5.91
C GLN A 47 7.52 -1.57 -7.43
N SER A 48 6.87 -2.57 -8.03
CA SER A 48 6.64 -2.57 -9.49
C SER A 48 5.78 -1.40 -9.97
N TYR A 49 4.82 -0.90 -9.18
CA TYR A 49 4.07 0.31 -9.51
C TYR A 49 4.93 1.57 -9.35
N ALA A 50 5.73 1.65 -8.28
CA ALA A 50 6.64 2.76 -8.06
C ALA A 50 7.71 2.86 -9.17
N GLU A 51 8.22 1.74 -9.68
CA GLU A 51 9.16 1.70 -10.80
C GLU A 51 8.57 2.31 -12.09
N VAL A 52 7.28 2.10 -12.35
CA VAL A 52 6.59 2.74 -13.47
C VAL A 52 6.55 4.25 -13.27
N ALA A 53 6.23 4.72 -12.06
CA ALA A 53 6.21 6.14 -11.72
C ALA A 53 7.59 6.81 -11.89
N VAL A 54 8.66 6.14 -11.47
CA VAL A 54 10.05 6.57 -11.68
C VAL A 54 10.35 6.70 -13.18
N ARG A 55 9.99 5.68 -13.98
CA ARG A 55 10.23 5.66 -15.43
C ARG A 55 9.60 6.85 -16.15
N TYR A 56 8.38 7.22 -15.75
CA TYR A 56 7.63 8.32 -16.37
C TYR A 56 7.82 9.67 -15.68
N ARG A 57 8.61 9.73 -14.59
CA ARG A 57 8.83 10.93 -13.77
C ARG A 57 7.51 11.57 -13.31
N LEU A 58 6.55 10.74 -12.95
CA LEU A 58 5.25 11.16 -12.42
C LEU A 58 5.16 10.80 -10.94
N PRO A 59 4.52 11.62 -10.10
CA PRO A 59 4.15 11.20 -8.75
C PRO A 59 3.21 10.00 -8.81
N ILE A 60 3.18 9.21 -7.73
CA ILE A 60 2.28 8.06 -7.60
C ILE A 60 1.62 8.02 -6.23
N GLN A 61 0.33 7.69 -6.20
CA GLN A 61 -0.42 7.35 -5.00
C GLN A 61 -0.47 5.83 -4.84
N LEU A 62 -0.06 5.33 -3.67
CA LEU A 62 -0.17 3.93 -3.27
C LEU A 62 -1.21 3.77 -2.16
N GLY A 63 -2.23 2.96 -2.39
CA GLY A 63 -3.26 2.60 -1.43
C GLY A 63 -2.79 1.50 -0.48
N THR A 64 -2.98 1.66 0.82
CA THR A 64 -2.72 0.58 1.79
C THR A 64 -3.57 -0.66 1.49
N PRO A 65 -3.10 -1.89 1.78
CA PRO A 65 -3.86 -3.14 1.55
C PRO A 65 -5.02 -3.34 2.55
N THR A 66 -5.70 -2.26 2.93
CA THR A 66 -6.64 -2.20 4.05
C THR A 66 -8.08 -1.88 3.62
N TRP A 67 -8.44 -2.13 2.35
CA TRP A 67 -9.83 -2.01 1.88
C TRP A 67 -10.84 -2.75 2.79
N ARG A 68 -10.47 -3.94 3.29
CA ARG A 68 -11.22 -4.69 4.32
C ARG A 68 -10.64 -4.59 5.74
N GLY A 69 -9.75 -3.64 6.01
CA GLY A 69 -9.18 -3.40 7.34
C GLY A 69 -10.12 -2.64 8.29
N SER A 70 -11.35 -3.12 8.48
CA SER A 70 -12.36 -2.47 9.33
C SER A 70 -12.94 -3.41 10.40
N ARG A 71 -13.70 -2.87 11.35
CA ARG A 71 -14.23 -3.62 12.51
C ARG A 71 -15.10 -4.83 12.14
N LYS A 72 -15.67 -4.83 10.93
CA LYS A 72 -16.42 -5.98 10.39
C LYS A 72 -15.53 -7.21 10.16
N TRP A 73 -14.25 -7.00 9.84
CA TRP A 73 -13.33 -8.03 9.37
C TRP A 73 -12.18 -8.33 10.34
N THR A 74 -11.83 -7.37 11.20
CA THR A 74 -10.78 -7.53 12.20
C THR A 74 -11.12 -6.80 13.49
N SER A 75 -10.81 -7.42 14.62
CA SER A 75 -10.86 -6.78 15.94
C SER A 75 -9.70 -5.80 16.14
N ASN A 76 -8.58 -6.00 15.44
CA ASN A 76 -7.39 -5.16 15.52
C ASN A 76 -7.27 -4.24 14.29
N VAL A 77 -8.16 -3.25 14.18
CA VAL A 77 -8.18 -2.29 13.06
C VAL A 77 -6.95 -1.38 13.07
N GLU A 78 -6.60 -0.86 14.24
CA GLU A 78 -5.49 0.08 14.38
C GLU A 78 -4.14 -0.55 14.03
N GLY A 79 -3.86 -1.75 14.56
CA GLY A 79 -2.62 -2.46 14.25
C GLY A 79 -2.50 -2.86 12.78
N VAL A 80 -3.62 -3.23 12.14
CA VAL A 80 -3.62 -3.53 10.70
C VAL A 80 -3.28 -2.29 9.88
N ASN A 81 -3.90 -1.15 10.19
CA ASN A 81 -3.63 0.09 9.48
C ASN A 81 -2.21 0.62 9.76
N ALA A 82 -1.72 0.49 10.99
CA ALA A 82 -0.35 0.85 11.35
C ALA A 82 0.67 0.04 10.54
N ALA A 83 0.54 -1.29 10.54
CA ALA A 83 1.44 -2.18 9.80
C ALA A 83 1.40 -1.92 8.28
N ALA A 84 0.23 -1.57 7.75
CA ALA A 84 0.06 -1.22 6.35
C ALA A 84 0.80 0.06 5.96
N VAL A 85 0.64 1.13 6.76
CA VAL A 85 1.34 2.41 6.56
C VAL A 85 2.84 2.25 6.76
N GLU A 86 3.26 1.46 7.76
CA GLU A 86 4.67 1.14 7.99
C GLU A 86 5.31 0.45 6.77
N LEU A 87 4.64 -0.59 6.24
CA LEU A 87 5.12 -1.32 5.05
C LEU A 87 5.30 -0.37 3.86
N LEU A 88 4.28 0.43 3.54
CA LEU A 88 4.37 1.36 2.41
C LEU A 88 5.36 2.48 2.67
N GLY A 89 5.49 2.96 3.90
CA GLY A 89 6.50 3.95 4.28
C GLY A 89 7.93 3.42 4.12
N ASN A 90 8.16 2.15 4.44
CA ASN A 90 9.45 1.48 4.19
C ASN A 90 9.75 1.39 2.69
N ILE A 91 8.77 1.01 1.87
CA ILE A 91 8.92 0.97 0.41
C ILE A 91 9.18 2.38 -0.13
N ALA A 92 8.42 3.38 0.30
CA ALA A 92 8.57 4.75 -0.17
C ALA A 92 9.96 5.33 0.11
N ARG A 93 10.55 5.03 1.27
CA ARG A 93 11.92 5.44 1.62
C ARG A 93 13.01 4.82 0.73
N GLN A 94 12.73 3.70 0.08
CA GLN A 94 13.68 3.01 -0.80
C GLN A 94 13.62 3.51 -2.25
N ILE A 95 12.57 4.25 -2.62
CA ILE A 95 12.36 4.74 -3.98
C ILE A 95 12.81 6.20 -4.08
N VAL A 96 13.66 6.49 -5.05
CA VAL A 96 14.15 7.84 -5.38
C VAL A 96 13.63 8.29 -6.74
N ASN A 97 13.70 9.59 -7.03
CA ASN A 97 13.31 10.20 -8.32
C ASN A 97 11.81 10.20 -8.65
N THR A 98 10.94 9.85 -7.70
CA THR A 98 9.50 10.12 -7.79
C THR A 98 8.93 10.44 -6.42
N ARG A 99 7.85 11.21 -6.37
CA ARG A 99 7.09 11.48 -5.14
C ARG A 99 6.05 10.39 -4.94
N ILE A 100 6.09 9.73 -3.78
CA ILE A 100 5.10 8.73 -3.38
C ILE A 100 4.14 9.34 -2.37
N ILE A 101 2.84 9.20 -2.63
CA ILE A 101 1.74 9.61 -1.76
C ILE A 101 1.13 8.35 -1.19
N LEU A 102 1.05 8.23 0.14
CA LEU A 102 0.43 7.08 0.79
C LEU A 102 -1.05 7.37 1.07
N ALA A 103 -1.93 6.58 0.47
CA ALA A 103 -3.36 6.61 0.71
C ALA A 103 -3.75 5.50 1.69
N GLY A 104 -3.93 5.86 2.96
CA GLY A 104 -4.31 4.90 3.99
C GLY A 104 -4.77 5.57 5.27
N GLY A 105 -5.72 4.95 5.96
CA GLY A 105 -6.25 5.47 7.21
C GLY A 105 -5.41 5.05 8.40
N TYR A 106 -4.42 5.85 8.80
CA TYR A 106 -3.73 5.69 10.08
C TYR A 106 -3.85 6.98 10.90
N ARG A 107 -4.32 6.84 12.13
CA ARG A 107 -4.29 7.92 13.12
C ARG A 107 -3.10 7.66 14.06
N ALA A 108 -1.94 8.22 13.74
CA ALA A 108 -0.97 8.49 14.79
C ALA A 108 -1.61 9.52 15.74
N GLY A 109 -1.43 9.37 17.06
CA GLY A 109 -1.99 10.25 18.07
C GLY A 109 -1.94 11.73 17.65
N PHE A 110 -3.09 12.39 17.72
CA PHE A 110 -3.35 13.83 17.50
C PHE A 110 -2.20 14.65 16.88
N GLY A 111 -2.01 14.51 15.56
CA GLY A 111 -1.08 15.32 14.81
C GLY A 111 -1.20 15.00 13.33
N TRP A 112 -1.77 15.93 12.56
CA TRP A 112 -1.82 15.82 11.11
C TRP A 112 -0.39 15.84 10.56
N LEU A 113 0.17 14.67 10.25
CA LEU A 113 1.36 14.59 9.40
C LEU A 113 0.95 15.09 8.02
N ARG A 114 1.30 16.34 7.73
CA ARG A 114 1.29 16.86 6.37
C ARG A 114 2.41 16.15 5.59
N SER A 115 2.02 15.71 4.40
CA SER A 115 2.86 15.28 3.27
C SER A 115 4.05 16.17 3.01
#